data_AF-W6L126-F1
#
_entry.id   AF-W6L126-F1
#
_cell.length_a   1.000
_cell.length_b   1.000
_cell.length_c   1.000
_cell.angle_alpha   90.00
_cell.angle_beta   90.00
_cell.angle_gamma   90.00
#
_symmetry.space_group_name_H-M   'P 1'
#
loop_
_entity.id
_entity.type
_entity.pdbx_description
1 polymer ?
#
loop_
_entity_poly.entity_id
_entity_poly.type
_entity_poly.pdbx_seq_one_letter_code
_entity_poly.pdbx_strand_id
1 'polypeptide(L)'
;MISSLESITEVTKLRRTVLDVELELEAKREEYNQRMATVRQGEEQVAKDREELQDTLVKYYKFIQENELKRIRANKKVITEEKQRKEREEHMRHLDLHLKDLEEKRSKLRQEYADYSKYQTFLEAVLARNDGDEYQEPRDIMKRWMTLQDNTKVLQLRKTQLEEDLLRSKNTLNVARQKHSSESVSLQNQLNELQMKFKSLHKMIKVKQDDLERKIRQKSTTTRTITHVSMAAKNLCDRCLLWTQPYSGRGKGEFHHDGVLHQLHVIGDCLEDFQSIIIKHLQNGIGTGGAT
;
A
#
# COMPACT_ATOMS: atom_id res chain seq x y z
N MET A 1 -31.79 -181.52 41.01
CA MET A 1 -32.88 -180.52 40.92
C MET A 1 -32.60 -179.23 41.70
N ILE A 2 -31.34 -178.77 41.78
CA ILE A 2 -30.96 -177.52 42.49
C ILE A 2 -30.46 -176.43 41.49
N SER A 3 -29.94 -176.82 40.32
CA SER A 3 -29.34 -175.91 39.32
C SER A 3 -30.33 -175.19 38.37
N SER A 4 -31.59 -175.63 38.25
CA SER A 4 -32.61 -175.01 37.37
C SER A 4 -33.33 -173.84 38.04
N LEU A 5 -33.51 -173.90 39.37
CA LEU A 5 -34.11 -172.83 40.16
C LEU A 5 -33.17 -171.63 40.33
N GLU A 6 -31.86 -171.86 40.44
CA GLU A 6 -30.82 -170.80 40.44
C GLU A 6 -30.75 -170.06 39.10
N SER A 7 -30.88 -170.77 37.96
CA SER A 7 -30.89 -170.17 36.61
C SER A 7 -32.14 -169.29 36.35
N ILE A 8 -33.32 -169.72 36.82
CA ILE A 8 -34.57 -168.94 36.69
C ILE A 8 -34.56 -167.71 37.63
N THR A 9 -33.93 -167.82 38.81
CA THR A 9 -33.75 -166.67 39.72
C THR A 9 -32.68 -165.68 39.25
N GLU A 10 -31.62 -166.14 38.58
CA GLU A 10 -30.63 -165.25 37.96
C GLU A 10 -31.22 -164.46 36.78
N VAL A 11 -31.99 -165.10 35.90
CA VAL A 11 -32.64 -164.43 34.75
C VAL A 11 -33.69 -163.41 35.19
N THR A 12 -34.43 -163.69 36.27
CA THR A 12 -35.42 -162.76 36.83
C THR A 12 -34.77 -161.60 37.59
N LYS A 13 -33.64 -161.83 38.27
CA LYS A 13 -32.79 -160.77 38.83
C LYS A 13 -32.19 -159.89 37.74
N LEU A 14 -31.66 -160.48 36.66
CA LEU A 14 -31.10 -159.73 35.53
C LEU A 14 -32.17 -158.88 34.83
N ARG A 15 -33.40 -159.39 34.68
CA ARG A 15 -34.54 -158.61 34.17
C ARG A 15 -34.92 -157.46 35.09
N ARG A 16 -34.91 -157.64 36.42
CA ARG A 16 -35.13 -156.54 37.37
C ARG A 16 -34.03 -155.51 37.29
N THR A 17 -32.75 -155.92 37.25
CA THR A 17 -31.64 -154.97 37.12
C THR A 17 -31.67 -154.20 35.80
N VAL A 18 -32.08 -154.85 34.70
CA VAL A 18 -32.30 -154.16 33.42
C VAL A 18 -33.44 -153.15 33.53
N LEU A 19 -34.54 -153.52 34.18
CA LEU A 19 -35.71 -152.64 34.35
C LEU A 19 -35.41 -151.47 35.31
N ASP A 20 -34.62 -151.71 36.37
CA ASP A 20 -34.15 -150.68 37.30
C ASP A 20 -33.18 -149.72 36.58
N VAL A 21 -32.28 -150.23 35.74
CA VAL A 21 -31.38 -149.41 34.90
C VAL A 21 -32.17 -148.62 33.85
N GLU A 22 -33.23 -149.20 33.26
CA GLU A 22 -34.13 -148.50 32.34
C GLU A 22 -34.91 -147.38 33.04
N LEU A 23 -35.42 -147.62 34.26
CA LEU A 23 -36.09 -146.61 35.08
C LEU A 23 -35.12 -145.50 35.52
N GLU A 24 -33.90 -145.84 35.90
CA GLU A 24 -32.86 -144.86 36.27
C GLU A 24 -32.41 -144.04 35.05
N LEU A 25 -32.30 -144.67 33.88
CA LEU A 25 -32.01 -144.00 32.62
C LEU A 25 -33.14 -143.04 32.23
N GLU A 26 -34.40 -143.43 32.40
CA GLU A 26 -35.56 -142.58 32.12
C GLU A 26 -35.63 -141.40 33.11
N ALA A 27 -35.40 -141.64 34.39
CA ALA A 27 -35.29 -140.58 35.40
C ALA A 27 -34.16 -139.59 35.08
N LYS A 28 -33.00 -140.08 34.60
CA LYS A 28 -31.87 -139.23 34.17
C LYS A 28 -32.17 -138.45 32.90
N ARG A 29 -32.91 -139.02 31.95
CA ARG A 29 -33.38 -138.32 30.76
C ARG A 29 -34.38 -137.23 31.13
N GLU A 30 -35.30 -137.49 32.04
CA GLU A 30 -36.27 -136.51 32.49
C GLU A 30 -35.60 -135.37 33.27
N GLU A 31 -34.66 -135.67 34.15
CA GLU A 31 -33.82 -134.68 34.84
C GLU A 31 -33.01 -133.83 33.85
N TYR A 32 -32.40 -134.44 32.83
CA TYR A 32 -31.69 -133.74 31.78
C TYR A 32 -32.62 -132.84 30.95
N ASN A 33 -33.79 -133.34 30.55
CA ASN A 33 -34.79 -132.59 29.81
C ASN A 33 -35.31 -131.38 30.61
N GLN A 34 -35.53 -131.55 31.91
CA GLN A 34 -35.90 -130.45 32.81
C GLN A 34 -34.78 -129.40 32.90
N ARG A 35 -33.53 -129.82 33.09
CA ARG A 35 -32.37 -128.89 33.10
C ARG A 35 -32.20 -128.17 31.76
N MET A 36 -32.36 -128.87 30.64
CA MET A 36 -32.30 -128.27 29.31
C MET A 36 -33.46 -127.30 29.04
N ALA A 37 -34.66 -127.58 29.56
CA ALA A 37 -35.79 -126.65 29.49
C ALA A 37 -35.51 -125.35 30.26
N THR A 38 -34.93 -125.44 31.47
CA THR A 38 -34.53 -124.27 32.26
C THR A 38 -33.42 -123.47 31.58
N VAL A 39 -32.43 -124.14 30.99
CA VAL A 39 -31.37 -123.47 30.23
C VAL A 39 -31.96 -122.77 29.01
N ARG A 40 -32.83 -123.43 28.24
CA ARG A 40 -33.51 -122.82 27.08
C ARG A 40 -34.34 -121.60 27.49
N GLN A 41 -35.07 -121.67 28.60
CA GLN A 41 -35.83 -120.53 29.12
C GLN A 41 -34.90 -119.37 29.54
N GLY A 42 -33.74 -119.68 30.13
CA GLY A 42 -32.72 -118.68 30.46
C GLY A 42 -32.10 -118.04 29.21
N GLU A 43 -31.80 -118.83 28.18
CA GLU A 43 -31.30 -118.34 26.89
C GLU A 43 -32.33 -117.43 26.19
N GLU A 44 -33.61 -117.82 26.19
CA GLU A 44 -34.70 -117.00 25.66
C GLU A 44 -34.87 -115.68 26.44
N GLN A 45 -34.72 -115.71 27.77
CA GLN A 45 -34.80 -114.49 28.58
C GLN A 45 -33.62 -113.56 28.32
N VAL A 46 -32.39 -114.08 28.27
CA VAL A 46 -31.20 -113.28 27.96
C VAL A 46 -31.28 -112.70 26.55
N ALA A 47 -31.84 -113.44 25.59
CA ALA A 47 -32.07 -112.93 24.25
C ALA A 47 -33.06 -111.75 24.24
N LYS A 48 -34.17 -111.85 24.99
CA LYS A 48 -35.14 -110.75 25.15
C LYS A 48 -34.53 -109.54 25.84
N ASP A 49 -33.82 -109.74 26.96
CA ASP A 49 -33.18 -108.65 27.70
C ASP A 49 -32.15 -107.92 26.81
N ARG A 50 -31.44 -108.67 25.95
CA ARG A 50 -30.50 -108.10 24.97
C ARG A 50 -31.21 -107.27 23.90
N GLU A 51 -32.35 -107.75 23.38
CA GLU A 51 -33.16 -107.02 22.40
C GLU A 51 -33.72 -105.72 23.02
N GLU A 52 -34.26 -105.78 24.24
CA GLU A 52 -34.73 -104.61 24.98
C GLU A 52 -33.62 -103.59 25.25
N LEU A 53 -32.41 -104.06 25.57
CA LEU A 53 -31.24 -103.20 25.76
C LEU A 53 -30.82 -102.53 24.44
N GLN A 54 -30.87 -103.24 23.32
CA GLN A 54 -30.60 -102.66 22.00
C GLN A 54 -31.63 -101.60 21.64
N ASP A 55 -32.91 -101.86 21.87
CA ASP A 55 -33.99 -100.91 21.63
C ASP A 55 -33.87 -99.64 22.48
N THR A 56 -33.53 -99.79 23.76
CA THR A 56 -33.30 -98.65 24.66
C THR A 56 -32.07 -97.85 24.25
N LEU A 57 -30.98 -98.51 23.84
CA LEU A 57 -29.80 -97.82 23.28
C LEU A 57 -30.16 -97.00 22.04
N VAL A 58 -30.92 -97.56 21.11
CA VAL A 58 -31.38 -96.82 19.91
C VAL A 58 -32.21 -95.60 20.31
N LYS A 59 -33.13 -95.75 21.28
CA LYS A 59 -33.93 -94.63 21.82
C LYS A 59 -33.05 -93.55 22.45
N TYR A 60 -32.05 -93.92 23.25
CA TYR A 60 -31.12 -92.96 23.85
C TYR A 60 -30.25 -92.25 22.81
N TYR A 61 -29.73 -92.97 21.82
CA TYR A 61 -28.98 -92.35 20.72
C TYR A 61 -29.83 -91.33 19.97
N LYS A 62 -31.09 -91.68 19.65
CA LYS A 62 -32.03 -90.76 19.00
C LYS A 62 -32.30 -89.53 19.88
N PHE A 63 -32.53 -89.72 21.18
CA PHE A 63 -32.75 -88.62 22.12
C PHE A 63 -31.53 -87.68 22.20
N ILE A 64 -30.31 -88.23 22.30
CA ILE A 64 -29.07 -87.45 22.33
C ILE A 64 -28.91 -86.65 21.03
N GLN A 65 -29.13 -87.28 19.87
CA GLN A 65 -29.07 -86.60 18.57
C GLN A 65 -30.09 -85.47 18.47
N GLU A 66 -31.34 -85.71 18.86
CA GLU A 66 -32.39 -84.68 18.85
C GLU A 66 -32.08 -83.52 19.80
N ASN A 67 -31.54 -83.82 20.99
CA ASN A 67 -31.13 -82.80 21.95
C ASN A 67 -29.97 -81.97 21.42
N GLU A 68 -28.97 -82.62 20.81
CA GLU A 68 -27.84 -81.92 20.18
C GLU A 68 -28.32 -81.01 19.05
N LEU A 69 -29.25 -81.46 18.20
CA LEU A 69 -29.86 -80.64 17.16
C LEU A 69 -30.67 -79.47 17.75
N LYS A 70 -31.32 -79.63 18.90
CA LYS A 70 -32.00 -78.52 19.61
C LYS A 70 -30.97 -77.53 20.15
N ARG A 71 -29.87 -78.00 20.75
CA ARG A 71 -28.77 -77.18 21.27
C ARG A 71 -28.09 -76.38 20.17
N ILE A 72 -27.76 -77.02 19.04
CA ILE A 72 -27.16 -76.36 17.87
C ILE A 72 -28.12 -75.29 17.31
N ARG A 73 -29.42 -75.57 17.19
CA ARG A 73 -30.40 -74.59 16.71
C ARG A 73 -30.53 -73.41 17.67
N ALA A 74 -30.60 -73.66 18.98
CA ALA A 74 -30.66 -72.62 19.99
C ALA A 74 -29.40 -71.73 19.94
N ASN A 75 -28.21 -72.33 19.90
CA ASN A 75 -26.95 -71.60 19.81
C ASN A 75 -26.86 -70.76 18.52
N LYS A 76 -27.25 -71.32 17.36
CA LYS A 76 -27.30 -70.56 16.11
C LYS A 76 -28.26 -69.36 16.22
N LYS A 77 -29.44 -69.56 16.82
CA LYS A 77 -30.42 -68.50 17.03
C LYS A 77 -29.84 -67.38 17.90
N VAL A 78 -29.21 -67.72 19.03
CA VAL A 78 -28.55 -66.74 19.91
C VAL A 78 -27.50 -65.94 19.15
N ILE A 79 -26.60 -66.60 18.42
CA ILE A 79 -25.55 -65.92 17.64
C ILE A 79 -26.17 -64.97 16.60
N THR A 80 -27.21 -65.41 15.89
CA THR A 80 -27.88 -64.55 14.89
C THR A 80 -28.58 -63.35 15.54
N GLU A 81 -29.25 -63.55 16.67
CA GLU A 81 -29.94 -62.47 17.39
C GLU A 81 -28.95 -61.46 17.99
N GLU A 82 -27.83 -61.93 18.55
CA GLU A 82 -26.77 -61.04 19.03
C GLU A 82 -26.13 -60.24 17.91
N LYS A 83 -25.86 -60.87 16.75
CA LYS A 83 -25.33 -60.16 15.58
C LYS A 83 -26.30 -59.07 15.12
N GLN A 84 -27.59 -59.42 14.95
CA GLN A 84 -28.61 -58.45 14.55
C GLN A 84 -28.81 -57.34 15.58
N ARG A 85 -28.69 -57.64 16.88
CA ARG A 85 -28.75 -56.64 17.94
C ARG A 85 -27.60 -55.64 17.80
N LYS A 86 -26.36 -56.12 17.65
CA LYS A 86 -25.17 -55.26 17.48
C LYS A 86 -25.27 -54.37 16.25
N GLU A 87 -25.68 -54.93 15.11
CA GLU A 87 -25.89 -54.15 13.87
C GLU A 87 -26.94 -53.06 14.09
N ARG A 88 -28.07 -53.37 14.72
CA ARG A 88 -29.11 -52.38 15.05
C ARG A 88 -28.63 -51.32 16.03
N GLU A 89 -27.88 -51.67 17.07
CA GLU A 89 -27.31 -50.74 18.04
C GLU A 89 -26.31 -49.78 17.37
N GLU A 90 -25.49 -50.26 16.43
CA GLU A 90 -24.60 -49.42 15.63
C GLU A 90 -25.36 -48.45 14.74
N HIS A 91 -26.40 -48.93 14.04
CA HIS A 91 -27.26 -48.07 13.23
C HIS A 91 -27.98 -47.02 14.08
N MET A 92 -28.52 -47.38 15.24
CA MET A 92 -29.15 -46.44 16.18
C MET A 92 -28.16 -45.37 16.62
N ARG A 93 -26.92 -45.75 16.97
CA ARG A 93 -25.88 -44.80 17.39
C ARG A 93 -25.53 -43.83 16.25
N HIS A 94 -25.42 -44.34 15.02
CA HIS A 94 -25.13 -43.51 13.86
C HIS A 94 -26.26 -42.50 13.59
N LEU A 95 -27.52 -42.96 13.64
CA LEU A 95 -28.70 -42.11 13.47
C LEU A 95 -28.81 -41.05 14.58
N ASP A 96 -28.53 -41.40 15.83
CA ASP A 96 -28.55 -40.46 16.96
C ASP A 96 -27.50 -39.36 16.80
N LEU A 97 -26.28 -39.71 16.36
CA LEU A 97 -25.24 -38.72 16.06
C LEU A 97 -25.64 -37.80 14.90
N HIS A 98 -26.20 -38.36 13.84
CA HIS A 98 -26.66 -37.56 12.69
C HIS A 98 -27.83 -36.63 13.06
N LEU A 99 -28.74 -37.09 13.90
CA LEU A 99 -29.85 -36.30 14.42
C LEU A 99 -29.33 -35.12 15.25
N LYS A 100 -28.37 -35.37 16.16
CA LYS A 100 -27.74 -34.31 16.96
C LYS A 100 -27.05 -33.25 16.10
N ASP A 101 -26.28 -33.66 15.08
CA ASP A 101 -25.64 -32.72 14.15
C ASP A 101 -26.68 -31.88 13.38
N LEU A 102 -27.76 -32.50 12.91
CA LEU A 102 -28.85 -31.77 12.26
C LEU A 102 -29.57 -30.81 13.20
N GLU A 103 -29.79 -31.18 14.45
CA GLU A 103 -30.40 -30.31 15.46
C GLU A 103 -29.52 -29.10 15.77
N GLU A 104 -28.21 -29.31 15.89
CA GLU A 104 -27.24 -28.22 16.09
C GLU A 104 -27.24 -27.27 14.89
N LYS A 105 -27.18 -27.80 13.66
CA LYS A 105 -27.28 -27.00 12.43
C LYS A 105 -28.60 -26.23 12.36
N ARG A 106 -29.72 -26.87 12.69
CA ARG A 106 -31.03 -26.21 12.74
C ARG A 106 -31.07 -25.09 13.77
N SER A 107 -30.46 -25.30 14.94
CA SER A 107 -30.38 -24.28 15.99
C SER A 107 -29.57 -23.07 15.53
N LYS A 108 -28.39 -23.28 14.93
CA LYS A 108 -27.55 -22.22 14.36
C LYS A 108 -28.29 -21.43 13.29
N LEU A 109 -28.91 -22.11 12.32
CA LEU A 109 -29.69 -21.46 11.26
C LEU A 109 -30.88 -20.68 11.80
N ARG A 110 -31.55 -21.17 12.86
CA ARG A 110 -32.62 -20.42 13.52
C ARG A 110 -32.13 -19.15 14.19
N GLN A 111 -30.96 -19.20 14.85
CA GLN A 111 -30.36 -18.01 15.45
C GLN A 111 -29.97 -16.99 14.38
N GLU A 112 -29.27 -17.44 13.33
CA GLU A 112 -28.92 -16.58 12.19
C GLU A 112 -30.17 -15.96 11.54
N TYR A 113 -31.21 -16.76 11.32
CA TYR A 113 -32.48 -16.25 10.78
C TYR A 113 -33.11 -15.20 11.71
N ALA A 114 -33.15 -15.44 13.02
CA ALA A 114 -33.68 -14.46 13.97
C ALA A 114 -32.87 -13.14 13.93
N ASP A 115 -31.54 -13.24 13.79
CA ASP A 115 -30.67 -12.08 13.65
C ASP A 115 -30.87 -11.33 12.35
N TYR A 116 -31.13 -12.01 11.24
CA TYR A 116 -31.35 -11.36 9.94
C TYR A 116 -32.80 -10.89 9.73
N SER A 117 -33.77 -11.56 10.36
CA SER A 117 -35.20 -11.25 10.19
C SER A 117 -35.51 -9.82 10.58
N LYS A 118 -34.87 -9.27 11.63
CA LYS A 118 -35.06 -7.86 12.02
C LYS A 118 -34.68 -6.87 10.92
N TYR A 119 -33.63 -7.16 10.14
CA TYR A 119 -33.20 -6.32 9.04
C TYR A 119 -34.12 -6.48 7.83
N GLN A 120 -34.59 -7.70 7.56
CA GLN A 120 -35.61 -7.94 6.54
C GLN A 120 -36.88 -7.13 6.83
N THR A 121 -37.44 -7.26 8.04
CA THR A 121 -38.63 -6.51 8.48
C THR A 121 -38.41 -5.00 8.36
N PHE A 122 -37.21 -4.52 8.74
CA PHE A 122 -36.87 -3.11 8.57
C PHE A 122 -36.89 -2.67 7.10
N LEU A 123 -36.23 -3.42 6.20
CA LEU A 123 -36.18 -3.08 4.78
C LEU A 123 -37.55 -3.16 4.12
N GLU A 124 -38.38 -4.15 4.50
CA GLU A 124 -39.77 -4.24 4.07
C GLU A 124 -40.59 -3.02 4.55
N ALA A 125 -40.38 -2.57 5.79
CA ALA A 125 -41.04 -1.36 6.31
C ALA A 125 -40.57 -0.08 5.61
N VAL A 126 -39.30 0.00 5.19
CA VAL A 126 -38.78 1.10 4.37
C VAL A 126 -39.39 1.06 2.97
N LEU A 127 -39.46 -0.13 2.36
CA LEU A 127 -40.07 -0.34 1.05
C LEU A 127 -41.56 0.01 1.06
N ALA A 128 -42.29 -0.34 2.12
CA ALA A 128 -43.71 -0.01 2.26
C ALA A 128 -44.01 1.49 2.36
N ARG A 129 -43.00 2.31 2.72
CA ARG A 129 -43.08 3.79 2.71
C ARG A 129 -42.62 4.40 1.40
N ASN A 130 -42.16 3.57 0.47
CA ASN A 130 -41.72 4.03 -0.84
C ASN A 130 -42.94 4.18 -1.74
N ASP A 131 -43.31 5.42 -2.05
CA ASP A 131 -44.44 5.73 -2.93
C ASP A 131 -44.07 5.63 -4.42
N GLY A 132 -42.82 5.27 -4.76
CA GLY A 132 -42.32 5.20 -6.13
C GLY A 132 -42.05 3.77 -6.60
N ASP A 133 -42.16 3.56 -7.91
CA ASP A 133 -41.92 2.25 -8.53
C ASP A 133 -40.44 1.85 -8.67
N GLU A 134 -39.50 2.68 -8.16
CA GLU A 134 -38.05 2.49 -8.34
C GLU A 134 -37.52 1.23 -7.61
N TYR A 135 -38.17 0.81 -6.53
CA TYR A 135 -37.76 -0.36 -5.74
C TYR A 135 -38.98 -1.24 -5.50
N GLN A 136 -38.89 -2.51 -5.90
CA GLN A 136 -39.99 -3.47 -5.78
C GLN A 136 -39.69 -4.53 -4.71
N GLU A 137 -38.40 -4.75 -4.42
CA GLU A 137 -37.95 -5.68 -3.39
C GLU A 137 -36.87 -5.04 -2.48
N PRO A 138 -36.74 -5.49 -1.22
CA PRO A 138 -35.63 -5.10 -0.33
C PRO A 138 -34.25 -5.23 -0.99
N ARG A 139 -34.09 -6.23 -1.86
CA ARG A 139 -32.85 -6.49 -2.61
C ARG A 139 -32.49 -5.35 -3.56
N ASP A 140 -33.46 -4.63 -4.12
CA ASP A 140 -33.20 -3.51 -5.03
C ASP A 140 -32.56 -2.34 -4.29
N ILE A 141 -33.07 -2.06 -3.08
CA ILE A 141 -32.51 -1.05 -2.18
C ILE A 141 -31.06 -1.41 -1.83
N MET A 142 -30.81 -2.68 -1.48
CA MET A 142 -29.45 -3.16 -1.18
C MET A 142 -28.50 -3.01 -2.37
N LYS A 143 -28.92 -3.40 -3.58
CA LYS A 143 -28.12 -3.23 -4.80
C LYS A 143 -27.78 -1.78 -5.05
N ARG A 144 -28.77 -0.88 -4.95
CA ARG A 144 -28.55 0.56 -5.12
C ARG A 144 -27.58 1.10 -4.08
N TRP A 145 -27.73 0.70 -2.82
CA TRP A 145 -26.81 1.09 -1.76
C TRP A 145 -25.37 0.62 -2.04
N MET A 146 -25.18 -0.62 -2.49
CA MET A 146 -23.85 -1.14 -2.88
C MET A 146 -23.24 -0.31 -4.00
N THR A 147 -24.01 -0.02 -5.06
CA THR A 147 -23.55 0.83 -6.16
C THR A 147 -23.20 2.25 -5.69
N LEU A 148 -24.01 2.85 -4.82
CA LEU A 148 -23.72 4.17 -4.26
C LEU A 148 -22.48 4.15 -3.36
N GLN A 149 -22.29 3.09 -2.58
CA GLN A 149 -21.12 2.93 -1.73
C GLN A 149 -19.85 2.82 -2.58
N ASP A 150 -19.87 2.02 -3.64
CA ASP A 150 -18.72 1.86 -4.53
C ASP A 150 -18.43 3.14 -5.32
N ASN A 151 -19.46 3.81 -5.83
CA ASN A 151 -19.31 5.14 -6.44
C ASN A 151 -18.73 6.16 -5.45
N THR A 152 -19.17 6.14 -4.19
CA THR A 152 -18.65 7.03 -3.15
C THR A 152 -17.16 6.78 -2.91
N LYS A 153 -16.72 5.52 -2.84
CA LYS A 153 -15.29 5.19 -2.71
C LYS A 153 -14.48 5.73 -3.89
N VAL A 154 -14.97 5.54 -5.11
CA VAL A 154 -14.31 6.04 -6.34
C VAL A 154 -14.23 7.57 -6.34
N LEU A 155 -15.31 8.25 -5.99
CA LEU A 155 -15.35 9.71 -5.92
C LEU A 155 -14.44 10.26 -4.81
N GLN A 156 -14.38 9.60 -3.66
CA GLN A 156 -13.46 9.97 -2.58
C GLN A 156 -12.00 9.85 -3.02
N LEU A 157 -11.63 8.74 -3.66
CA LEU A 157 -10.29 8.56 -4.21
C LEU A 157 -9.97 9.61 -5.28
N ARG A 158 -10.94 9.93 -6.15
CA ARG A 158 -10.73 10.96 -7.19
C ARG A 158 -10.57 12.35 -6.58
N LYS A 159 -11.34 12.66 -5.53
CA LYS A 159 -11.24 13.92 -4.79
C LYS A 159 -9.83 14.08 -4.19
N THR A 160 -9.33 13.05 -3.50
CA THR A 160 -7.99 13.13 -2.88
C THR A 160 -6.90 13.34 -3.93
N GLN A 161 -6.98 12.65 -5.08
CA GLN A 161 -6.06 12.87 -6.20
C GLN A 161 -6.09 14.31 -6.71
N LEU A 162 -7.29 14.87 -6.92
CA LEU A 162 -7.43 16.26 -7.38
C LEU A 162 -6.92 17.28 -6.36
N GLU A 163 -7.10 17.02 -5.06
CA GLU A 163 -6.56 17.86 -3.99
C GLU A 163 -5.02 17.85 -3.98
N GLU A 164 -4.41 16.67 -4.18
CA GLU A 164 -2.96 16.54 -4.32
C GLU A 164 -2.43 17.26 -5.57
N ASP A 165 -3.08 17.09 -6.72
CA ASP A 165 -2.69 17.74 -7.98
C ASP A 165 -2.83 19.27 -7.90
N LEU A 166 -3.88 19.75 -7.23
CA LEU A 166 -4.07 21.17 -6.96
C LEU A 166 -2.95 21.72 -6.07
N LEU A 167 -2.58 20.99 -5.01
CA LEU A 167 -1.50 21.38 -4.11
C LEU A 167 -0.15 21.43 -4.85
N ARG A 168 0.15 20.42 -5.67
CA ARG A 168 1.34 20.40 -6.53
C ARG A 168 1.36 21.60 -7.47
N SER A 169 0.26 21.85 -8.18
CA SER A 169 0.14 22.98 -9.12
C SER A 169 0.31 24.34 -8.43
N LYS A 170 -0.28 24.52 -7.24
CA LYS A 170 -0.10 25.73 -6.42
C LYS A 170 1.35 25.92 -6.01
N ASN A 171 2.02 24.85 -5.57
CA ASN A 171 3.44 24.91 -5.21
C ASN A 171 4.31 25.27 -6.41
N THR A 172 4.09 24.65 -7.58
CA THR A 172 4.81 24.98 -8.81
C THR A 172 4.61 26.45 -9.21
N LEU A 173 3.38 26.95 -9.14
CA LEU A 173 3.07 28.35 -9.43
C LEU A 173 3.76 29.30 -8.45
N ASN A 174 3.75 28.98 -7.15
CA ASN A 174 4.41 29.80 -6.13
C ASN A 174 5.92 29.88 -6.35
N VAL A 175 6.57 28.75 -6.67
CA VAL A 175 8.00 28.72 -7.01
C VAL A 175 8.28 29.58 -8.25
N ALA A 176 7.47 29.46 -9.29
CA ALA A 176 7.62 30.27 -10.51
C ALA A 176 7.44 31.77 -10.21
N ARG A 177 6.45 32.15 -9.39
CA ARG A 177 6.24 33.54 -8.94
C ARG A 177 7.41 34.07 -8.13
N GLN A 178 7.95 33.28 -7.20
CA GLN A 178 9.11 33.66 -6.41
C GLN A 178 10.34 33.88 -7.30
N LYS A 179 10.58 32.96 -8.25
CA LYS A 179 11.65 33.10 -9.24
C LYS A 179 11.50 34.40 -10.04
N HIS A 180 10.33 34.64 -10.63
CA HIS A 180 10.06 35.86 -11.39
C HIS A 180 10.23 37.13 -10.55
N SER A 181 9.75 37.14 -9.30
CA SER A 181 9.94 38.26 -8.37
C SER A 181 11.43 38.53 -8.11
N SER A 182 12.20 37.48 -7.83
CA SER A 182 13.65 37.60 -7.62
C SER A 182 14.39 38.12 -8.87
N GLU A 183 14.00 37.67 -10.06
CA GLU A 183 14.54 38.15 -11.33
C GLU A 183 14.19 39.63 -11.56
N SER A 184 12.94 40.03 -11.30
CA SER A 184 12.50 41.42 -11.42
C SER A 184 13.26 42.35 -10.48
N VAL A 185 13.51 41.95 -9.23
CA VAL A 185 14.32 42.72 -8.28
C VAL A 185 15.77 42.82 -8.76
N SER A 186 16.34 41.72 -9.26
CA SER A 186 17.70 41.72 -9.83
C SER A 186 17.82 42.69 -11.01
N LEU A 187 16.87 42.65 -11.96
CA LEU A 187 16.82 43.57 -13.09
C LEU A 187 16.62 45.02 -12.66
N GLN A 188 15.78 45.28 -11.66
CA GLN A 188 15.59 46.63 -11.12
C GLN A 188 16.87 47.18 -10.49
N ASN A 189 17.62 46.33 -9.77
CA ASN A 189 18.91 46.72 -9.20
C ASN A 189 19.92 47.07 -10.31
N GLN A 190 20.01 46.24 -11.36
CA GLN A 190 20.84 46.54 -12.53
C GLN A 190 20.43 47.85 -13.21
N LEU A 191 19.13 48.08 -13.40
CA LEU A 191 18.62 49.33 -13.97
C LEU A 191 19.01 50.54 -13.12
N ASN A 192 18.86 50.45 -11.80
CA ASN A 192 19.24 51.51 -10.87
C ASN A 192 20.75 51.80 -10.95
N GLU A 193 21.60 50.77 -11.00
CA GLU A 193 23.04 50.94 -11.19
C GLU A 193 23.38 51.65 -12.51
N LEU A 194 22.74 51.24 -13.61
CA LEU A 194 22.91 51.88 -14.91
C LEU A 194 22.45 53.33 -14.89
N GLN A 195 21.31 53.63 -14.25
CA GLN A 195 20.82 55.01 -14.09
C GLN A 195 21.78 55.87 -13.27
N MET A 196 22.36 55.33 -12.19
CA MET A 196 23.37 56.05 -11.40
C MET A 196 24.64 56.32 -12.21
N LYS A 197 25.13 55.34 -12.97
CA LYS A 197 26.26 55.51 -13.90
C LYS A 197 25.95 56.55 -14.98
N PHE A 198 24.75 56.52 -15.55
CA PHE A 198 24.33 57.51 -16.54
C PHE A 198 24.28 58.92 -15.95
N LYS A 199 23.65 59.11 -14.78
CA LYS A 199 23.58 60.40 -14.09
C LYS A 199 24.97 60.92 -13.73
N SER A 200 25.89 60.07 -13.28
CA SER A 200 27.25 60.48 -12.94
C SER A 200 28.03 60.92 -14.19
N LEU A 201 27.96 60.15 -15.28
CA LEU A 201 28.54 60.51 -16.57
C LEU A 201 27.96 61.82 -17.10
N HIS A 202 26.64 61.98 -17.05
CA HIS A 202 25.98 63.21 -17.48
C HIS A 202 26.41 64.43 -16.66
N LYS A 203 26.53 64.27 -15.33
CA LYS A 203 27.08 65.33 -14.45
C LYS A 203 28.52 65.66 -14.82
N MET A 204 29.37 64.67 -15.10
CA MET A 204 30.75 64.91 -15.54
C MET A 204 30.82 65.65 -16.87
N ILE A 205 29.99 65.27 -17.85
CA ILE A 205 29.89 65.98 -19.14
C ILE A 205 29.52 67.44 -18.91
N LYS A 206 28.49 67.71 -18.10
CA LYS A 206 28.07 69.08 -17.78
C LYS A 206 29.20 69.90 -17.14
N VAL A 207 29.90 69.34 -16.14
CA VAL A 207 31.05 70.02 -15.51
C VAL A 207 32.15 70.34 -16.52
N LYS A 208 32.46 69.41 -17.44
CA LYS A 208 33.45 69.65 -18.49
C LYS A 208 33.00 70.71 -19.49
N GLN A 209 31.72 70.77 -19.80
CA GLN A 209 31.14 71.77 -20.67
C GLN A 209 31.16 73.16 -20.02
N ASP A 210 30.78 73.28 -18.75
CA ASP A 210 30.87 74.54 -18.00
C ASP A 210 32.32 75.06 -17.90
N ASP A 211 33.29 74.17 -17.68
CA ASP A 211 34.73 74.53 -17.68
C ASP A 211 35.19 75.04 -19.06
N LEU A 212 34.74 74.38 -20.14
CA LEU A 212 35.02 74.81 -21.51
C LEU A 212 34.42 76.18 -21.80
N GLU A 213 33.16 76.41 -21.44
CA GLU A 213 32.51 77.72 -21.58
C GLU A 213 33.22 78.81 -20.78
N ARG A 214 33.65 78.51 -19.54
CA ARG A 214 34.42 79.45 -18.73
C ARG A 214 35.73 79.83 -19.41
N LYS A 215 36.46 78.84 -19.96
CA LYS A 215 37.69 79.07 -20.74
C LYS A 215 37.43 79.91 -21.99
N ILE A 216 36.34 79.64 -22.72
CA ILE A 216 35.93 80.42 -23.89
C ILE A 216 35.60 81.86 -23.49
N ARG A 217 34.81 82.09 -22.43
CA ARG A 217 34.46 83.43 -21.94
C ARG A 217 35.68 84.20 -21.47
N GLN A 218 36.58 83.54 -20.74
CA GLN A 218 37.84 84.13 -20.31
C GLN A 218 38.68 84.55 -21.52
N LYS A 219 38.89 83.64 -22.48
CA LYS A 219 39.59 83.94 -23.74
C LYS A 219 38.94 85.10 -24.47
N SER A 220 37.62 85.10 -24.65
CA SER A 220 36.87 86.18 -25.30
C SER A 220 37.04 87.52 -24.58
N THR A 221 37.01 87.53 -23.24
CA THR A 221 37.20 88.75 -22.44
C THR A 221 38.62 89.29 -22.59
N THR A 222 39.63 88.42 -22.51
CA THR A 222 41.03 88.78 -22.73
C THR A 222 41.26 89.26 -24.16
N THR A 223 40.67 88.61 -25.17
CA THR A 223 40.71 89.09 -26.56
C THR A 223 40.06 90.47 -26.65
N ARG A 224 38.90 90.69 -26.02
CA ARG A 224 38.21 91.99 -26.00
C ARG A 224 39.07 93.08 -25.38
N THR A 225 39.70 92.84 -24.23
CA THR A 225 40.59 93.81 -23.58
C THR A 225 41.82 94.10 -24.43
N ILE A 226 42.44 93.09 -25.05
CA ILE A 226 43.53 93.27 -26.01
C ILE A 226 43.09 94.16 -27.16
N THR A 227 41.92 93.91 -27.78
CA THR A 227 41.40 94.79 -28.85
C THR A 227 41.14 96.21 -28.37
N HIS A 228 40.58 96.43 -27.16
CA HIS A 228 40.36 97.78 -26.63
C HIS A 228 41.68 98.52 -26.39
N VAL A 229 42.67 97.87 -25.77
CA VAL A 229 44.00 98.46 -25.55
C VAL A 229 44.66 98.78 -26.89
N SER A 230 44.55 97.88 -27.86
CA SER A 230 45.09 98.09 -29.20
C SER A 230 44.45 99.31 -29.88
N MET A 231 43.13 99.45 -29.80
CA MET A 231 42.41 100.61 -30.34
C MET A 231 42.75 101.91 -29.60
N ALA A 232 42.88 101.88 -28.28
CA ALA A 232 43.24 103.05 -27.48
C ALA A 232 44.68 103.49 -27.77
N ALA A 233 45.63 102.56 -27.85
CA ALA A 233 47.01 102.82 -28.25
C ALA A 233 47.07 103.40 -29.68
N LYS A 234 46.28 102.86 -30.61
CA LYS A 234 46.16 103.42 -31.96
C LYS A 234 45.64 104.87 -31.93
N ASN A 235 44.54 105.11 -31.21
CA ASN A 235 43.96 106.45 -31.09
C ASN A 235 44.93 107.47 -30.47
N LEU A 236 45.61 107.10 -29.39
CA LEU A 236 46.63 107.93 -28.75
C LEU A 236 47.82 108.20 -29.68
N CYS A 237 48.30 107.18 -30.39
CA CYS A 237 49.38 107.31 -31.37
C CYS A 237 48.98 108.28 -32.49
N ASP A 238 47.78 108.12 -33.05
CA ASP A 238 47.23 109.04 -34.07
C ASP A 238 47.17 110.49 -33.55
N ARG A 239 46.79 110.70 -32.27
CA ARG A 239 46.81 112.04 -31.64
C ARG A 239 48.21 112.60 -31.41
N CYS A 240 49.15 111.79 -30.93
CA CYS A 240 50.55 112.18 -30.73
C CYS A 240 51.18 112.59 -32.05
N LEU A 241 50.95 111.82 -33.13
CA LEU A 241 51.39 112.16 -34.48
C LEU A 241 50.77 113.47 -34.98
N LEU A 242 49.49 113.70 -34.69
CA LEU A 242 48.79 114.91 -35.09
C LEU A 242 49.27 116.15 -34.31
N TRP A 243 49.59 116.03 -33.01
CA TRP A 243 50.10 117.13 -32.19
C TRP A 243 51.57 117.47 -32.45
N THR A 244 52.38 116.49 -32.82
CA THR A 244 53.79 116.70 -33.19
C THR A 244 53.94 117.14 -34.65
N GLN A 245 52.91 116.98 -35.48
CA GLN A 245 52.91 117.39 -36.88
C GLN A 245 53.39 118.83 -37.18
N PRO A 246 53.08 119.86 -36.34
CA PRO A 246 53.53 121.24 -36.57
C PRO A 246 54.97 121.53 -36.09
N TYR A 247 55.57 120.65 -35.29
CA TYR A 247 56.84 120.91 -34.57
C TYR A 247 57.92 119.86 -34.84
N SER A 248 57.54 118.71 -35.37
CA SER A 248 58.44 117.63 -35.74
C SER A 248 59.05 117.93 -37.10
N GLY A 249 60.36 118.16 -37.15
CA GLY A 249 61.12 118.19 -38.39
C GLY A 249 61.20 116.84 -39.13
N ARG A 250 60.44 115.82 -38.70
CA ARG A 250 60.27 114.54 -39.40
C ARG A 250 59.05 114.63 -40.33
N GLY A 251 59.33 114.61 -41.63
CA GLY A 251 58.36 114.79 -42.69
C GLY A 251 57.23 113.76 -42.75
N LYS A 252 56.21 114.11 -43.55
CA LYS A 252 55.07 113.27 -43.95
C LYS A 252 55.54 111.90 -44.45
N GLY A 253 55.41 110.87 -43.62
CA GLY A 253 55.53 109.47 -44.02
C GLY A 253 54.31 108.71 -43.50
N GLU A 254 53.56 108.10 -44.42
CA GLU A 254 52.54 107.11 -44.08
C GLU A 254 53.23 105.89 -43.46
N PHE A 255 53.33 105.85 -42.13
CA PHE A 255 53.71 104.62 -41.44
C PHE A 255 52.45 103.80 -41.21
N HIS A 256 52.35 102.65 -41.88
CA HIS A 256 51.35 101.64 -41.54
C HIS A 256 51.63 101.11 -40.13
N HIS A 257 50.91 101.66 -39.14
CA HIS A 257 51.07 101.37 -37.72
C HIS A 257 50.36 100.08 -37.30
N ASP A 258 50.91 98.92 -37.68
CA ASP A 258 50.19 97.66 -37.48
C ASP A 258 50.52 96.91 -36.18
N GLY A 259 51.32 97.51 -35.26
CA GLY A 259 51.66 96.91 -33.97
C GLY A 259 51.43 97.84 -32.77
N VAL A 260 50.74 97.35 -31.74
CA VAL A 260 50.46 98.09 -30.48
C VAL A 260 51.75 98.53 -29.77
N LEU A 261 52.77 97.67 -29.73
CA LEU A 261 54.07 98.00 -29.11
C LEU A 261 54.78 99.14 -29.84
N HIS A 262 54.62 99.20 -31.16
CA HIS A 262 55.16 100.29 -31.97
C HIS A 262 54.37 101.59 -31.73
N GLN A 263 53.04 101.52 -31.69
CA GLN A 263 52.18 102.66 -31.33
C GLN A 263 52.52 103.22 -29.94
N LEU A 264 52.76 102.36 -28.95
CA LEU A 264 53.17 102.77 -27.60
C LEU A 264 54.57 103.42 -27.56
N HIS A 265 55.53 102.94 -28.36
CA HIS A 265 56.84 103.59 -28.47
C HIS A 265 56.72 105.01 -29.02
N VAL A 266 55.93 105.21 -30.08
CA VAL A 266 55.71 106.55 -30.67
C VAL A 266 55.04 107.51 -29.68
N ILE A 267 54.06 107.02 -28.89
CA ILE A 267 53.47 107.79 -27.80
C ILE A 267 54.54 108.14 -26.75
N GLY A 268 55.40 107.19 -26.38
CA GLY A 268 56.51 107.39 -25.45
C GLY A 268 57.47 108.50 -25.89
N ASP A 269 57.97 108.41 -27.13
CA ASP A 269 58.86 109.43 -27.72
C ASP A 269 58.19 110.82 -27.72
N CYS A 270 56.91 110.89 -28.11
CA CYS A 270 56.14 112.14 -28.11
C CYS A 270 56.00 112.75 -26.70
N LEU A 271 55.82 111.92 -25.67
CA LEU A 271 55.71 112.39 -24.28
C LEU A 271 57.07 112.86 -23.74
N GLU A 272 58.17 112.18 -24.08
CA GLU A 272 59.53 112.63 -23.75
C GLU A 272 59.88 113.97 -24.40
N ASP A 273 59.47 114.17 -25.67
CA ASP A 273 59.59 115.45 -26.36
C ASP A 273 58.82 116.55 -25.60
N PHE A 274 57.55 116.31 -25.22
CA PHE A 274 56.78 117.27 -24.43
C PHE A 274 57.39 117.53 -23.05
N GLN A 275 57.89 116.50 -22.37
CA GLN A 275 58.53 116.65 -21.06
C GLN A 275 59.81 117.48 -21.18
N SER A 276 60.60 117.26 -22.23
CA SER A 276 61.81 118.04 -22.52
C SER A 276 61.49 119.52 -22.77
N ILE A 277 60.38 119.82 -23.47
CA ILE A 277 59.88 121.18 -23.69
C ILE A 277 59.43 121.82 -22.38
N ILE A 278 58.67 121.11 -21.54
CA ILE A 278 58.20 121.62 -20.24
C ILE A 278 59.38 121.91 -19.30
N ILE A 279 60.38 121.03 -19.24
CA ILE A 279 61.59 121.24 -18.44
C ILE A 279 62.37 122.46 -18.94
N LYS A 280 62.51 122.64 -20.26
CA LYS A 280 63.11 123.86 -20.84
C LYS A 280 62.31 125.13 -20.48
N HIS A 281 60.98 125.07 -20.45
CA HIS A 281 60.15 126.19 -20.03
C HIS A 281 60.28 126.51 -18.54
N LEU A 282 60.36 125.50 -17.67
CA LEU A 282 60.57 125.65 -16.24
C LEU A 282 61.96 126.19 -15.89
N GLN A 283 62.99 125.82 -16.66
CA GLN A 283 64.36 126.34 -16.49
C GLN A 283 64.52 127.79 -16.99
N ASN A 284 63.67 128.25 -17.90
CA ASN A 284 63.68 129.64 -18.41
C ASN A 284 62.80 130.62 -17.60
N GLY A 285 62.13 130.18 -16.53
CA GLY A 285 61.21 130.98 -15.72
C GLY A 285 61.76 131.61 -14.44
N ILE A 286 63.06 131.46 -14.12
CA ILE A 286 63.64 131.89 -12.81
C ILE A 286 64.28 133.30 -12.85
N GLY A 287 64.14 134.07 -13.93
CA GLY A 287 64.87 135.34 -14.06
C GLY A 287 64.08 136.49 -14.67
N THR A 288 62.98 136.94 -14.06
CA THR A 288 62.55 138.35 -13.98
C THR A 288 61.20 138.48 -13.27
N GLY A 289 61.18 139.11 -12.09
CA GLY A 289 59.96 139.58 -11.44
C GLY A 289 60.07 139.71 -9.92
N GLY A 290 60.70 140.79 -9.43
CA GLY A 290 60.60 141.25 -8.05
C GLY A 290 60.03 142.68 -8.00
N ALA A 291 58.96 142.85 -7.21
CA ALA A 291 58.26 144.05 -6.71
C ALA A 291 56.76 143.73 -6.72
N THR A 292 56.03 143.54 -5.62
CA THR A 292 56.20 143.89 -4.19
C THR A 292 56.34 142.69 -3.27
#